data_AF-A0A6F9A0C4-F1
#
_entry.id   AF-A0A6F9A0C4-F1
#
_cell.length_a   1.000
_cell.length_b   1.000
_cell.length_c   1.000
_cell.angle_alpha   90.00
_cell.angle_beta   90.00
_cell.angle_gamma   90.00
#
_symmetry.space_group_name_H-M   'P 1'
#
loop_
_entity.id
_entity.type
_entity.pdbx_description
1 polymer ?
#
loop_
_entity_poly.entity_id
_entity_poly.type
_entity_poly.pdbx_seq_one_letter_code
_entity_poly.pdbx_strand_id
1 'polypeptide(L)'
;MIHEADTTEDQSGETTNRHHLSLLHSTRPVELSSATWHTLSCVAGLCNRAEFKAGQEKFPILKRDTAGDASESALLKCIELSCGCVRSMRDRNPKVGEIPFNSTNKYQLSIHEHEDNENGHLLVMKGAPERILDSTIMIHGQEVPMDANWNEAFQSAYMELGGLGERVLGFCHLPLSPAQFPRGFTFDCEEVNFPTEGLCFVGLMNHTEIVFARTSPQQKLIIVEGCQRTGAIVAVTGDGVNDSPALKKADIGVAMGIAGSDVSKQAADMILLDDNFASIVTGVEEGRLIFDNLKKSIAYTLTSNIPEISPFLLFIIASIPLPLGTVTILCIDLGTDMNGFWPGTLLGIRLNWDDRANNEVEDSYGQQWTYEQRKIIEFTCHTSFFASIVVVQNRILIFGLFAETALAAFLSYCPGMDIALRMYPLKVSWWFCALPYSVLIFIYDEIRKLIIRRCWVEQETYY
;
A
#
# COMPACT_ATOMS: atom_id res chain seq x y z
N MET A 1 17.38 8.02 15.17
CA MET A 1 18.54 7.39 14.51
C MET A 1 18.51 7.82 13.06
N ILE A 2 19.66 8.19 12.48
CA ILE A 2 19.87 8.26 11.03
C ILE A 2 20.69 7.02 10.69
N HIS A 3 20.26 6.28 9.67
CA HIS A 3 21.10 5.35 8.91
C HIS A 3 20.60 5.41 7.46
N GLU A 4 21.10 6.40 6.74
CA GLU A 4 21.15 6.34 5.28
C GLU A 4 22.18 5.27 4.91
N ALA A 5 21.81 4.39 3.97
CA ALA A 5 22.73 3.44 3.36
C ALA A 5 23.14 4.01 2.01
N ASP A 6 24.21 4.81 2.00
CA ASP A 6 24.87 5.25 0.78
C ASP A 6 25.63 4.06 0.17
N THR A 7 25.46 3.83 -1.14
CA THR A 7 26.20 2.84 -1.92
C THR A 7 26.64 3.40 -3.29
N THR A 8 26.97 4.70 -3.33
CA THR A 8 27.56 5.35 -4.51
C THR A 8 28.88 6.04 -4.17
N GLU A 9 29.99 5.26 -4.15
CA GLU A 9 31.36 5.80 -4.07
C GLU A 9 31.78 6.53 -5.37
N ASP A 10 31.26 7.75 -5.49
CA ASP A 10 31.87 9.00 -5.96
C ASP A 10 33.12 8.95 -6.89
N GLN A 11 33.01 9.60 -8.06
CA GLN A 11 34.15 10.22 -8.77
C GLN A 11 33.81 11.61 -9.38
N SER A 12 33.05 12.44 -8.65
CA SER A 12 33.08 13.91 -8.81
C SER A 12 32.61 14.60 -7.53
N GLY A 13 33.56 14.92 -6.64
CA GLY A 13 33.28 15.63 -5.39
C GLY A 13 32.61 17.01 -5.58
N GLU A 14 32.00 17.51 -4.50
CA GLU A 14 31.20 18.75 -4.43
C GLU A 14 29.80 18.72 -5.10
N THR A 15 28.97 17.70 -4.83
CA THR A 15 27.52 17.74 -5.20
C THR A 15 26.54 17.36 -4.07
N THR A 16 26.74 17.87 -2.85
CA THR A 16 25.77 17.79 -1.73
C THR A 16 24.53 18.68 -1.93
N ASN A 17 23.78 18.48 -3.03
CA ASN A 17 22.39 18.94 -3.26
C ASN A 17 21.89 18.48 -4.66
N ARG A 18 21.43 17.23 -4.84
CA ARG A 18 20.83 16.77 -6.11
C ARG A 18 19.63 15.81 -5.99
N HIS A 19 18.51 16.34 -5.50
CA HIS A 19 17.17 15.93 -5.96
C HIS A 19 16.44 17.16 -6.52
N HIS A 20 16.72 17.48 -7.78
CA HIS A 20 16.21 18.66 -8.48
C HIS A 20 15.32 18.25 -9.65
N LEU A 21 14.18 18.92 -9.84
CA LEU A 21 13.71 19.23 -11.19
C LEU A 21 14.80 20.09 -11.84
N SER A 22 15.24 19.78 -13.06
CA SER A 22 16.22 20.61 -13.78
C SER A 22 15.54 21.84 -14.41
N LEU A 23 15.00 22.71 -13.54
CA LEU A 23 14.16 23.84 -13.92
C LEU A 23 14.89 24.86 -14.80
N LEU A 24 14.48 24.89 -16.08
CA LEU A 24 14.64 25.98 -17.06
C LEU A 24 16.07 26.46 -17.35
N HIS A 25 16.61 26.09 -18.51
CA HIS A 25 17.84 26.68 -19.08
C HIS A 25 17.60 28.11 -19.60
N SER A 26 17.37 29.05 -18.69
CA SER A 26 17.96 30.38 -18.84
C SER A 26 19.33 30.34 -18.16
N THR A 27 20.31 31.11 -18.64
CA THR A 27 21.67 31.17 -18.06
C THR A 27 21.73 32.02 -16.78
N ARG A 28 20.69 31.91 -15.93
CA ARG A 28 20.47 32.66 -14.69
C ARG A 28 19.78 31.74 -13.66
N PRO A 29 20.08 31.88 -12.35
CA PRO A 29 19.35 31.15 -11.31
C PRO A 29 17.86 31.53 -11.31
N VAL A 30 17.01 30.65 -10.75
CA VAL A 30 15.56 30.89 -10.64
C VAL A 30 15.30 32.06 -9.68
N GLU A 31 15.17 33.27 -10.24
CA GLU A 31 14.61 34.42 -9.56
C GLU A 31 13.11 34.18 -9.31
N LEU A 32 12.79 33.61 -8.15
CA LEU A 32 11.40 33.37 -7.70
C LEU A 32 10.54 34.65 -7.63
N SER A 33 11.17 35.82 -7.68
CA SER A 33 10.57 37.16 -7.78
C SER A 33 10.27 37.62 -9.22
N SER A 34 10.60 36.83 -10.25
CA SER A 34 10.37 37.18 -11.64
C SER A 34 8.88 37.09 -11.97
N ALA A 35 8.33 38.13 -12.63
CA ALA A 35 6.94 38.16 -13.05
C ALA A 35 6.58 36.96 -13.95
N THR A 36 7.47 36.55 -14.87
CA THR A 36 7.28 35.34 -15.69
C THR A 36 7.18 34.07 -14.85
N TRP A 37 7.93 33.96 -13.73
CA TRP A 37 7.81 32.81 -12.83
C TRP A 37 6.46 32.81 -12.09
N HIS A 38 6.00 33.97 -11.62
CA HIS A 38 4.67 34.09 -11.02
C HIS A 38 3.57 33.66 -12.01
N THR A 39 3.57 34.18 -13.24
CA THR A 39 2.64 33.74 -14.30
C THR A 39 2.72 32.22 -14.52
N LEU A 40 3.92 31.67 -14.70
CA LEU A 40 4.14 30.24 -14.95
C LEU A 40 3.61 29.37 -13.80
N SER A 41 3.82 29.80 -12.55
CA SER A 41 3.33 29.12 -11.35
C SER A 41 1.80 29.13 -11.25
N CYS A 42 1.16 30.23 -11.64
CA CYS A 42 -0.30 30.34 -11.71
C CYS A 42 -0.87 29.42 -12.80
N VAL A 43 -0.30 29.40 -14.01
CA VAL A 43 -0.74 28.47 -15.08
C VAL A 43 -0.63 27.01 -14.62
N ALA A 44 0.49 26.62 -14.00
CA ALA A 44 0.72 25.25 -13.52
C ALA A 44 -0.13 24.86 -12.29
N GLY A 45 -0.52 25.82 -11.45
CA GLY A 45 -1.41 25.61 -10.29
C GLY A 45 -2.91 25.55 -10.66
N LEU A 46 -3.34 26.40 -11.59
CA LEU A 46 -4.73 26.54 -12.02
C LEU A 46 -5.15 25.50 -13.07
N CYS A 47 -4.30 25.26 -14.09
CA CYS A 47 -4.56 24.30 -15.17
C CYS A 47 -4.23 22.86 -14.73
N ASN A 48 -4.71 22.44 -13.56
CA ASN A 48 -4.31 21.20 -12.89
C ASN A 48 -5.47 20.66 -12.04
N ARG A 49 -5.77 19.35 -12.14
CA ARG A 49 -6.85 18.66 -11.40
C ARG A 49 -6.35 17.94 -10.16
N ALA A 50 -5.04 17.74 -9.99
CA ALA A 50 -4.52 17.07 -8.81
C ALA A 50 -4.83 17.84 -7.52
N GLU A 51 -5.17 17.08 -6.47
CA GLU A 51 -5.40 17.58 -5.12
C GLU A 51 -4.68 16.69 -4.08
N PHE A 52 -4.39 17.23 -2.89
CA PHE A 52 -3.83 16.46 -1.77
C PHE A 52 -4.93 15.70 -1.02
N LYS A 53 -4.64 14.48 -0.57
CA LYS A 53 -5.58 13.71 0.26
C LYS A 53 -5.75 14.36 1.65
N ALA A 54 -6.98 14.32 2.17
CA ALA A 54 -7.34 14.97 3.42
C ALA A 54 -6.56 14.43 4.64
N GLY A 55 -6.28 15.30 5.62
CA GLY A 55 -5.62 14.95 6.89
C GLY A 55 -4.09 14.83 6.85
N GLN A 56 -3.45 15.08 5.70
CA GLN A 56 -2.02 14.83 5.50
C GLN A 56 -1.09 16.04 5.76
N GLU A 57 -1.60 17.12 6.37
CA GLU A 57 -0.87 18.36 6.65
C GLU A 57 0.46 18.13 7.40
N LYS A 58 0.49 17.15 8.31
CA LYS A 58 1.67 16.78 9.12
C LYS A 58 2.85 16.23 8.32
N PHE A 59 2.62 15.75 7.09
CA PHE A 59 3.67 15.20 6.24
C PHE A 59 4.32 16.30 5.38
N PRO A 60 5.65 16.24 5.13
CA PRO A 60 6.31 17.11 4.15
C PRO A 60 5.65 17.00 2.77
N ILE A 61 5.50 18.12 2.07
CA ILE A 61 4.69 18.24 0.83
C ILE A 61 5.03 17.14 -0.21
N LEU A 62 6.32 16.84 -0.40
CA LEU A 62 6.78 15.77 -1.30
C LEU A 62 6.21 14.38 -0.96
N LYS A 63 6.06 14.08 0.33
CA LYS A 63 5.56 12.80 0.87
C LYS A 63 4.05 12.75 1.08
N ARG A 64 3.30 13.81 0.79
CA ARG A 64 1.82 13.78 0.78
C ARG A 64 1.33 12.97 -0.42
N ASP A 65 0.28 12.19 -0.23
CA ASP A 65 -0.46 11.55 -1.30
C ASP A 65 -1.31 12.58 -2.06
N THR A 66 -1.43 12.36 -3.35
CA THR A 66 -2.28 13.14 -4.25
C THR A 66 -3.34 12.25 -4.89
N ALA A 67 -4.40 12.87 -5.37
CA ALA A 67 -5.40 12.29 -6.26
C ALA A 67 -5.29 13.04 -7.60
N GLY A 68 -4.81 12.36 -8.63
CA GLY A 68 -4.43 12.93 -9.94
C GLY A 68 -3.39 12.05 -10.63
N ASP A 69 -2.99 12.37 -11.86
CA ASP A 69 -1.88 11.65 -12.53
C ASP A 69 -0.51 12.07 -11.98
N ALA A 70 0.55 11.38 -12.40
CA ALA A 70 1.92 11.60 -11.92
C ALA A 70 2.46 13.00 -12.29
N SER A 71 2.20 13.48 -13.52
CA SER A 71 2.62 14.81 -13.98
C SER A 71 1.90 15.92 -13.23
N GLU A 72 0.57 15.84 -13.12
CA GLU A 72 -0.22 16.80 -12.34
C GLU A 72 0.15 16.81 -10.85
N SER A 73 0.42 15.64 -10.28
CA SER A 73 0.88 15.49 -8.89
C SER A 73 2.26 16.10 -8.65
N ALA A 74 3.19 15.97 -9.62
CA ALA A 74 4.50 16.59 -9.56
C ALA A 74 4.39 18.13 -9.65
N LEU A 75 3.58 18.64 -10.57
CA LEU A 75 3.29 20.07 -10.70
C LEU A 75 2.64 20.63 -9.42
N LEU A 76 1.62 19.97 -8.87
CA LEU A 76 0.96 20.38 -7.62
C LEU A 76 1.96 20.51 -6.47
N LYS A 77 2.83 19.50 -6.29
CA LYS A 77 3.87 19.51 -5.26
C LYS A 77 4.91 20.61 -5.50
N CYS A 78 5.26 20.90 -6.75
CA CYS A 78 6.19 21.97 -7.11
C CYS A 78 5.63 23.36 -6.77
N ILE A 79 4.37 23.65 -7.12
CA ILE A 79 3.76 24.96 -6.83
C ILE A 79 3.48 25.11 -5.33
N GLU A 80 3.00 24.07 -4.64
CA GLU A 80 2.77 24.10 -3.19
C GLU A 80 4.08 24.37 -2.40
N LEU A 81 5.23 23.89 -2.90
CA LEU A 81 6.56 24.16 -2.32
C LEU A 81 7.11 25.56 -2.61
N SER A 82 6.81 26.14 -3.77
CA SER A 82 7.45 27.37 -4.27
C SER A 82 6.60 28.63 -4.10
N CYS A 83 5.28 28.50 -4.13
CA CYS A 83 4.34 29.62 -4.14
C CYS A 83 3.29 29.56 -3.01
N GLY A 84 3.38 28.57 -2.13
CA GLY A 84 2.41 28.36 -1.04
C GLY A 84 1.12 27.68 -1.53
N CYS A 85 0.05 27.79 -0.75
CA CYS A 85 -1.10 26.88 -0.89
C CYS A 85 -1.85 27.03 -2.23
N VAL A 86 -1.76 26.00 -3.07
CA VAL A 86 -2.39 25.95 -4.39
C VAL A 86 -3.92 25.98 -4.28
N ARG A 87 -4.49 25.45 -3.18
CA ARG A 87 -5.92 25.55 -2.91
C ARG A 87 -6.36 27.02 -2.84
N SER A 88 -5.67 27.83 -2.04
CA SER A 88 -5.94 29.27 -1.93
C SER A 88 -5.63 30.07 -3.20
N MET A 89 -4.84 29.53 -4.14
CA MET A 89 -4.68 30.10 -5.48
C MET A 89 -5.90 29.81 -6.38
N ARG A 90 -6.41 28.56 -6.35
CA ARG A 90 -7.64 28.15 -7.07
C ARG A 90 -8.91 28.80 -6.51
N ASP A 91 -9.02 28.92 -5.19
CA ASP A 91 -10.17 29.56 -4.51
C ASP A 91 -10.30 31.05 -4.87
N ARG A 92 -9.19 31.74 -5.18
CA ARG A 92 -9.16 33.16 -5.60
C ARG A 92 -9.39 33.37 -7.10
N ASN A 93 -9.13 32.34 -7.91
CA ASN A 93 -9.27 32.37 -9.38
C ASN A 93 -10.24 31.24 -9.79
N PRO A 94 -11.55 31.39 -9.52
CA PRO A 94 -12.52 30.31 -9.69
C PRO A 94 -12.65 29.90 -11.16
N LYS A 95 -12.76 28.59 -11.39
CA LYS A 95 -12.81 27.99 -12.73
C LYS A 95 -14.21 28.10 -13.33
N VAL A 96 -14.31 28.71 -14.52
CA VAL A 96 -15.56 28.96 -15.26
C VAL A 96 -15.76 27.94 -16.39
N GLY A 97 -14.68 27.46 -17.01
CA GLY A 97 -14.72 26.44 -18.07
C GLY A 97 -13.46 25.56 -18.08
N GLU A 98 -13.56 24.35 -18.61
CA GLU A 98 -12.43 23.42 -18.69
C GLU A 98 -12.55 22.40 -19.83
N ILE A 99 -11.52 22.33 -20.68
CA ILE A 99 -11.33 21.24 -21.64
C ILE A 99 -10.34 20.23 -21.02
N PRO A 100 -10.77 18.98 -20.74
CA PRO A 100 -9.87 17.92 -20.24
C PRO A 100 -8.76 17.61 -21.25
N PHE A 101 -7.64 17.06 -20.76
CA PHE A 101 -6.62 16.52 -21.65
C PHE A 101 -7.20 15.46 -22.59
N ASN A 102 -7.01 15.63 -23.90
CA ASN A 102 -7.47 14.70 -24.93
C ASN A 102 -6.32 14.36 -25.88
N SER A 103 -6.09 13.06 -26.12
CA SER A 103 -5.04 12.53 -26.99
C SER A 103 -5.03 13.12 -28.41
N THR A 104 -6.18 13.54 -28.93
CA THR A 104 -6.29 14.19 -30.25
C THR A 104 -5.75 15.62 -30.24
N ASN A 105 -6.04 16.39 -29.18
CA ASN A 105 -5.70 17.81 -29.08
C ASN A 105 -4.30 18.01 -28.47
N LYS A 106 -3.84 17.08 -27.62
CA LYS A 106 -2.57 17.10 -26.87
C LYS A 106 -2.39 18.27 -25.89
N TYR A 107 -3.45 19.00 -25.57
CA TYR A 107 -3.47 20.02 -24.53
C TYR A 107 -4.63 19.80 -23.55
N GLN A 108 -4.53 20.45 -22.40
CA GLN A 108 -5.58 20.67 -21.40
C GLN A 108 -5.69 22.18 -21.20
N LEU A 109 -6.92 22.69 -21.06
CA LEU A 109 -7.19 24.12 -20.97
C LEU A 109 -8.23 24.37 -19.88
N SER A 110 -8.08 25.46 -19.12
CA SER A 110 -9.13 25.98 -18.24
C SER A 110 -9.24 27.50 -18.30
N ILE A 111 -10.44 28.02 -18.02
CA ILE A 111 -10.76 29.44 -18.01
C ILE A 111 -11.17 29.81 -16.58
N HIS A 112 -10.59 30.88 -16.05
CA HIS A 112 -10.76 31.32 -14.67
C HIS A 112 -11.15 32.81 -14.61
N GLU A 113 -11.91 33.22 -13.59
CA GLU A 113 -12.00 34.65 -13.25
C GLU A 113 -10.64 35.13 -12.72
N HIS A 114 -10.18 36.31 -13.13
CA HIS A 114 -8.82 36.79 -12.84
C HIS A 114 -8.78 37.66 -11.56
N GLU A 115 -7.92 37.32 -10.61
CA GLU A 115 -7.80 38.04 -9.32
C GLU A 115 -7.48 39.53 -9.47
N ASP A 116 -6.43 39.89 -10.21
CA ASP A 116 -6.01 41.30 -10.39
C ASP A 116 -6.92 42.17 -11.28
N ASN A 117 -7.95 41.61 -11.92
CA ASN A 117 -8.74 42.31 -12.94
C ASN A 117 -10.21 41.89 -12.90
N GLU A 118 -11.03 42.61 -12.12
CA GLU A 118 -12.39 42.25 -11.70
C GLU A 118 -13.40 41.89 -12.82
N ASN A 119 -13.13 42.29 -14.06
CA ASN A 119 -13.95 42.00 -15.25
C ASN A 119 -13.24 41.10 -16.29
N GLY A 120 -11.94 40.83 -16.12
CA GLY A 120 -11.16 40.00 -17.03
C GLY A 120 -11.29 38.51 -16.71
N HIS A 121 -10.98 37.67 -17.70
CA HIS A 121 -10.89 36.22 -17.54
C HIS A 121 -9.53 35.74 -18.03
N LEU A 122 -8.96 34.76 -17.32
CA LEU A 122 -7.67 34.17 -17.66
C LEU A 122 -7.89 32.78 -18.26
N LEU A 123 -7.54 32.63 -19.54
CA LEU A 123 -7.41 31.33 -20.19
C LEU A 123 -6.00 30.81 -19.90
N VAL A 124 -5.89 29.58 -19.40
CA VAL A 124 -4.63 28.88 -19.12
C VAL A 124 -4.61 27.53 -19.83
N MET A 125 -3.47 27.15 -20.42
CA MET A 125 -3.32 25.89 -21.14
C MET A 125 -1.95 25.25 -20.88
N LYS A 126 -1.92 23.92 -20.79
CA LYS A 126 -0.70 23.10 -20.73
C LYS A 126 -0.78 21.89 -21.67
N GLY A 127 0.36 21.31 -22.03
CA GLY A 127 0.38 20.18 -22.96
C GLY A 127 1.73 19.95 -23.64
N ALA A 128 1.70 19.31 -24.81
CA ALA A 128 2.90 19.01 -25.59
C ALA A 128 3.59 20.31 -26.09
N PRO A 129 4.91 20.49 -25.91
CA PRO A 129 5.62 21.70 -26.33
C PRO A 129 5.42 22.06 -27.82
N GLU A 130 5.41 21.07 -28.71
CA GLU A 130 5.20 21.30 -30.16
C GLU A 130 3.77 21.69 -30.56
N ARG A 131 2.85 21.78 -29.59
CA ARG A 131 1.45 22.22 -29.78
C ARG A 131 1.08 23.49 -29.03
N ILE A 132 1.99 24.03 -28.21
CA ILE A 132 1.76 25.20 -27.34
C ILE A 132 2.72 26.36 -27.67
N LEU A 133 3.69 26.13 -28.55
CA LEU A 133 4.47 27.21 -29.15
C LEU A 133 3.57 28.03 -30.09
N ASP A 134 3.29 29.27 -29.70
CA ASP A 134 2.45 30.23 -30.42
C ASP A 134 3.26 31.51 -30.74
N SER A 135 2.59 32.49 -31.34
CA SER A 135 3.08 33.75 -31.88
C SER A 135 3.64 34.77 -30.88
N THR A 136 3.48 34.57 -29.55
CA THR A 136 4.02 35.47 -28.52
C THR A 136 4.62 34.71 -27.33
N ILE A 137 5.56 35.36 -26.62
CA ILE A 137 6.30 34.82 -25.46
C ILE A 137 6.41 35.86 -24.33
N MET A 138 6.26 35.45 -23.08
CA MET A 138 6.37 36.32 -21.91
C MET A 138 7.80 36.38 -21.35
N ILE A 139 8.48 37.51 -21.51
CA ILE A 139 9.86 37.73 -21.06
C ILE A 139 9.88 38.82 -19.98
N HIS A 140 10.33 38.47 -18.77
CA HIS A 140 10.36 39.36 -17.60
C HIS A 140 9.02 40.09 -17.32
N GLY A 141 7.88 39.42 -17.58
CA GLY A 141 6.53 39.98 -17.44
C GLY A 141 6.05 40.89 -18.57
N GLN A 142 6.75 40.95 -19.70
CA GLN A 142 6.29 41.63 -20.92
C GLN A 142 6.02 40.61 -22.03
N GLU A 143 4.94 40.80 -22.78
CA GLU A 143 4.60 39.99 -23.95
C GLU A 143 5.40 40.49 -25.17
N VAL A 144 6.14 39.58 -25.82
CA VAL A 144 7.02 39.85 -26.95
C VAL A 144 6.63 38.93 -28.11
N PRO A 145 6.61 39.38 -29.39
CA PRO A 145 6.38 38.49 -30.51
C PRO A 145 7.47 37.40 -30.62
N MET A 146 7.08 36.22 -31.12
CA MET A 146 7.97 35.07 -31.28
C MET A 146 8.92 35.24 -32.46
N ASP A 147 10.01 36.00 -32.26
CA ASP A 147 11.10 36.12 -33.23
C ASP A 147 11.78 34.76 -33.49
N ALA A 148 12.40 34.60 -34.66
CA ALA A 148 13.13 33.40 -35.05
C ALA A 148 14.18 32.96 -34.00
N ASN A 149 14.87 33.93 -33.37
CA ASN A 149 15.85 33.69 -32.31
C ASN A 149 15.22 33.02 -31.07
N TRP A 150 13.98 33.40 -30.70
CA TRP A 150 13.28 32.80 -29.56
C TRP A 150 12.76 31.40 -29.87
N ASN A 151 12.34 31.17 -31.13
CA ASN A 151 11.97 29.84 -31.61
C ASN A 151 13.19 28.89 -31.63
N GLU A 152 14.36 29.35 -32.08
CA GLU A 152 15.62 28.56 -32.04
C GLU A 152 16.05 28.27 -30.59
N ALA A 153 15.99 29.25 -29.69
CA ALA A 153 16.27 29.06 -28.27
C ALA A 153 15.31 28.06 -27.60
N PHE A 154 14.01 28.14 -27.91
CA PHE A 154 12.99 27.20 -27.44
C PHE A 154 13.27 25.77 -27.95
N GLN A 155 13.58 25.60 -29.24
CA GLN A 155 13.90 24.29 -29.80
C GLN A 155 15.17 23.71 -29.19
N SER A 156 16.20 24.53 -28.93
CA SER A 156 17.42 24.08 -28.25
C SER A 156 17.12 23.59 -26.83
N ALA A 157 16.34 24.34 -26.05
CA ALA A 157 15.97 23.94 -24.69
C ALA A 157 15.08 22.69 -24.66
N TYR A 158 14.14 22.55 -25.61
CA TYR A 158 13.31 21.35 -25.73
C TYR A 158 14.15 20.11 -26.07
N MET A 159 15.12 20.24 -26.99
CA MET A 159 16.03 19.16 -27.37
C MET A 159 17.03 18.80 -26.26
N GLU A 160 17.47 19.76 -25.44
CA GLU A 160 18.31 19.51 -24.27
C GLU A 160 17.57 18.71 -23.20
N LEU A 161 16.39 19.17 -22.77
CA LEU A 161 15.56 18.51 -21.76
C LEU A 161 15.08 17.12 -22.23
N GLY A 162 14.67 17.00 -23.50
CA GLY A 162 14.35 15.71 -24.12
C GLY A 162 15.56 14.79 -24.25
N GLY A 163 16.76 15.35 -24.44
CA GLY A 163 18.04 14.62 -24.47
C GLY A 163 18.47 14.08 -23.10
N LEU A 164 18.07 14.75 -22.01
CA LEU A 164 18.19 14.24 -20.62
C LEU A 164 17.18 13.12 -20.30
N GLY A 165 16.25 12.82 -21.21
CA GLY A 165 15.21 11.80 -21.03
C GLY A 165 14.04 12.26 -20.14
N GLU A 166 13.97 13.54 -19.80
CA GLU A 166 12.89 14.10 -18.98
C GLU A 166 11.62 14.35 -19.80
N ARG A 167 10.47 14.32 -19.12
CA ARG A 167 9.18 14.65 -19.74
C ARG A 167 8.91 16.14 -19.64
N VAL A 168 8.82 16.79 -20.79
CA VAL A 168 8.65 18.24 -20.93
C VAL A 168 7.19 18.59 -21.26
N LEU A 169 6.67 19.62 -20.60
CA LEU A 169 5.34 20.21 -20.85
C LEU A 169 5.50 21.71 -21.15
N GLY A 170 4.77 22.19 -22.15
CA GLY A 170 4.63 23.62 -22.44
C GLY A 170 3.46 24.24 -21.69
N PHE A 171 3.60 25.51 -21.32
CA PHE A 171 2.61 26.29 -20.58
C PHE A 171 2.39 27.65 -21.25
N CYS A 172 1.13 27.98 -21.52
CA CYS A 172 0.72 29.26 -22.09
C CYS A 172 -0.54 29.82 -21.39
N HIS A 173 -0.78 31.10 -21.57
CA HIS A 173 -1.97 31.80 -21.07
C HIS A 173 -2.45 32.87 -22.05
N LEU A 174 -3.67 33.33 -21.89
CA LEU A 174 -4.20 34.50 -22.60
C LEU A 174 -5.19 35.25 -21.69
N PRO A 175 -4.93 36.54 -21.36
CA PRO A 175 -5.95 37.39 -20.75
C PRO A 175 -7.04 37.72 -21.79
N LEU A 176 -8.24 37.17 -21.59
CA LEU A 176 -9.38 37.40 -22.47
C LEU A 176 -9.92 38.82 -22.31
N SER A 177 -10.26 39.48 -23.41
CA SER A 177 -10.67 40.89 -23.37
C SER A 177 -12.08 41.05 -22.75
N PRO A 178 -12.26 41.91 -21.74
CA PRO A 178 -13.54 42.07 -21.04
C PRO A 178 -14.63 42.71 -21.90
N ALA A 179 -14.26 43.28 -23.06
CA ALA A 179 -15.19 43.83 -24.04
C ALA A 179 -15.82 42.76 -24.96
N GLN A 180 -15.18 41.59 -25.09
CA GLN A 180 -15.69 40.44 -25.84
C GLN A 180 -16.28 39.39 -24.90
N PHE A 181 -15.65 39.18 -23.74
CA PHE A 181 -16.00 38.16 -22.76
C PHE A 181 -16.35 38.83 -21.42
N PRO A 182 -17.56 39.38 -21.25
CA PRO A 182 -17.98 40.01 -20.00
C PRO A 182 -18.19 38.97 -18.89
N ARG A 183 -18.08 39.41 -17.64
CA ARG A 183 -18.27 38.53 -16.47
C ARG A 183 -19.67 37.91 -16.46
N GLY A 184 -19.72 36.57 -16.36
CA GLY A 184 -20.94 35.77 -16.51
C GLY A 184 -21.23 35.28 -17.94
N PHE A 185 -20.31 35.49 -18.89
CA PHE A 185 -20.35 34.83 -20.20
C PHE A 185 -20.24 33.30 -20.05
N THR A 186 -21.08 32.56 -20.79
CA THR A 186 -21.10 31.10 -20.78
C THR A 186 -20.10 30.54 -21.80
N PHE A 187 -18.97 30.02 -21.31
CA PHE A 187 -17.97 29.37 -22.15
C PHE A 187 -18.42 27.96 -22.52
N ASP A 188 -18.58 27.72 -23.83
CA ASP A 188 -18.91 26.41 -24.35
C ASP A 188 -17.60 25.65 -24.66
N CYS A 189 -17.51 24.43 -24.13
CA CYS A 189 -16.33 23.57 -24.23
C CYS A 189 -16.50 22.44 -25.27
N GLU A 190 -17.69 22.31 -25.87
CA GLU A 190 -17.97 21.40 -26.99
C GLU A 190 -17.96 22.17 -28.31
N GLU A 191 -18.72 23.28 -28.41
CA GLU A 191 -18.63 24.24 -29.52
C GLU A 191 -17.80 25.47 -29.10
N VAL A 192 -16.47 25.28 -29.10
CA VAL A 192 -15.46 26.23 -28.60
C VAL A 192 -15.73 27.69 -29.03
N ASN A 193 -16.19 28.50 -28.07
CA ASN A 193 -16.62 29.88 -28.31
C ASN A 193 -15.60 30.97 -27.88
N PHE A 194 -14.34 30.56 -27.70
CA PHE A 194 -13.21 31.39 -27.25
C PHE A 194 -11.93 31.09 -28.06
N PRO A 195 -10.94 32.01 -28.14
CA PRO A 195 -9.71 31.77 -28.90
C PRO A 195 -8.85 30.66 -28.28
N THR A 196 -8.38 29.73 -29.13
CA THR A 196 -7.39 28.68 -28.78
C THR A 196 -6.06 28.85 -29.50
N GLU A 197 -5.89 29.95 -30.23
CA GLU A 197 -4.70 30.36 -30.98
C GLU A 197 -4.41 31.84 -30.68
N GLY A 198 -3.17 32.29 -30.82
CA GLY A 198 -2.73 33.62 -30.39
C GLY A 198 -2.45 33.72 -28.89
N LEU A 199 -2.11 32.59 -28.25
CA LEU A 199 -1.79 32.48 -26.83
C LEU A 199 -0.39 33.05 -26.53
N CYS A 200 -0.14 33.47 -25.28
CA CYS A 200 1.19 33.86 -24.83
C CYS A 200 1.92 32.68 -24.17
N PHE A 201 3.04 32.28 -24.76
CA PHE A 201 3.89 31.22 -24.22
C PHE A 201 4.67 31.72 -23.00
N VAL A 202 4.55 31.03 -21.86
CA VAL A 202 5.18 31.47 -20.59
C VAL A 202 6.44 30.68 -20.28
N GLY A 203 6.48 29.38 -20.60
CA GLY A 203 7.65 28.56 -20.35
C GLY A 203 7.42 27.05 -20.49
N LEU A 204 8.51 26.31 -20.27
CA LEU A 204 8.52 24.86 -20.14
C LEU A 204 8.60 24.48 -18.65
N MET A 205 7.97 23.38 -18.25
CA MET A 205 8.38 22.62 -17.07
C MET A 205 8.66 21.18 -17.44
N ASN A 206 9.53 20.56 -16.67
CA ASN A 206 10.08 19.23 -16.87
C ASN A 206 9.98 18.41 -15.59
N HIS A 207 9.85 17.09 -15.73
CA HIS A 207 10.01 16.16 -14.61
C HIS A 207 10.71 14.87 -15.02
N THR A 208 11.45 14.28 -14.08
CA THR A 208 12.25 13.06 -14.27
C THR A 208 11.35 11.82 -14.22
N GLU A 209 10.70 11.49 -15.34
CA GLU A 209 10.23 10.13 -15.62
C GLU A 209 11.36 9.35 -16.30
N ILE A 210 11.77 8.20 -15.76
CA ILE A 210 12.84 7.38 -16.36
C ILE A 210 12.27 6.56 -17.53
N VAL A 211 12.30 7.12 -18.74
CA VAL A 211 11.70 6.51 -19.93
C VAL A 211 12.75 5.77 -20.78
N PHE A 212 12.77 4.44 -20.67
CA PHE A 212 13.63 3.58 -21.50
C PHE A 212 13.05 3.30 -22.90
N ALA A 213 13.17 4.27 -23.81
CA ALA A 213 12.69 4.17 -25.19
C ALA A 213 13.53 3.24 -26.09
N ARG A 214 12.91 2.69 -27.15
CA ARG A 214 13.54 1.83 -28.18
C ARG A 214 14.34 0.62 -27.65
N THR A 215 13.98 0.10 -26.48
CA THR A 215 14.65 -1.04 -25.84
C THR A 215 14.42 -2.37 -26.57
N SER A 216 15.48 -3.17 -26.69
CA SER A 216 15.37 -4.59 -27.07
C SER A 216 14.80 -5.44 -25.92
N PRO A 217 14.29 -6.66 -26.19
CA PRO A 217 13.84 -7.58 -25.14
C PRO A 217 14.91 -7.85 -24.07
N GLN A 218 16.18 -7.93 -24.49
CA GLN A 218 17.33 -8.15 -23.60
C GLN A 218 17.65 -6.89 -22.78
N GLN A 219 17.43 -5.68 -23.32
CA GLN A 219 17.57 -4.45 -22.55
C GLN A 219 16.46 -4.31 -21.49
N LYS A 220 15.22 -4.69 -21.82
CA LYS A 220 14.13 -4.75 -20.81
C LYS A 220 14.48 -5.70 -19.66
N LEU A 221 15.03 -6.88 -19.96
CA LEU A 221 15.55 -7.82 -18.96
C LEU A 221 16.64 -7.19 -18.07
N ILE A 222 17.63 -6.52 -18.66
CA ILE A 222 18.73 -5.86 -17.93
C ILE A 222 18.22 -4.73 -17.02
N ILE A 223 17.17 -4.00 -17.43
CA ILE A 223 16.53 -2.97 -16.61
C ILE A 223 15.86 -3.59 -15.37
N VAL A 224 15.09 -4.67 -15.54
CA VAL A 224 14.47 -5.42 -14.42
C VAL A 224 15.55 -5.93 -13.46
N GLU A 225 16.64 -6.50 -13.99
CA GLU A 225 17.78 -6.93 -13.19
C GLU A 225 18.52 -5.79 -12.48
N GLY A 226 18.51 -4.58 -13.05
CA GLY A 226 19.03 -3.37 -12.41
C GLY A 226 18.19 -2.97 -11.20
N CYS A 227 16.87 -2.93 -11.37
CA CYS A 227 15.92 -2.61 -10.29
C CYS A 227 15.88 -3.69 -9.19
N GLN A 228 16.03 -4.98 -9.54
CA GLN A 228 16.15 -6.05 -8.54
C GLN A 228 17.48 -5.96 -7.76
N ARG A 229 18.57 -5.51 -8.40
CA ARG A 229 19.89 -5.35 -7.73
C ARG A 229 19.92 -4.23 -6.69
N THR A 230 18.99 -3.28 -6.70
CA THR A 230 18.83 -2.30 -5.61
C THR A 230 17.96 -2.80 -4.45
N GLY A 231 17.51 -4.07 -4.49
CA GLY A 231 16.67 -4.67 -3.44
C GLY A 231 15.18 -4.30 -3.53
N ALA A 232 14.75 -3.67 -4.62
CA ALA A 232 13.34 -3.41 -4.87
C ALA A 232 12.63 -4.65 -5.43
N ILE A 233 11.37 -4.85 -5.04
CA ILE A 233 10.47 -5.84 -5.65
C ILE A 233 9.92 -5.25 -6.95
N VAL A 234 10.11 -5.94 -8.07
CA VAL A 234 9.81 -5.42 -9.42
C VAL A 234 8.64 -6.17 -10.04
N ALA A 235 7.53 -5.46 -10.24
CA ALA A 235 6.42 -5.91 -11.09
C ALA A 235 6.65 -5.45 -12.54
N VAL A 236 6.32 -6.29 -13.52
CA VAL A 236 6.40 -5.94 -14.95
C VAL A 236 5.05 -6.20 -15.61
N THR A 237 4.55 -5.22 -16.36
CA THR A 237 3.34 -5.30 -17.18
C THR A 237 3.71 -5.33 -18.66
N GLY A 238 3.16 -6.26 -19.45
CA GLY A 238 3.44 -6.31 -20.89
C GLY A 238 2.48 -7.19 -21.69
N ASP A 239 2.38 -6.90 -22.98
CA ASP A 239 1.50 -7.57 -23.95
C ASP A 239 2.30 -8.28 -25.05
N GLY A 240 3.44 -7.73 -25.48
CA GLY A 240 4.24 -8.24 -26.59
C GLY A 240 5.17 -9.41 -26.24
N VAL A 241 5.53 -10.21 -27.25
CA VAL A 241 6.54 -11.29 -27.14
C VAL A 241 7.92 -10.74 -26.73
N ASN A 242 8.18 -9.47 -27.03
CA ASN A 242 9.34 -8.71 -26.55
C ASN A 242 9.40 -8.53 -25.03
N ASP A 243 8.29 -8.68 -24.33
CA ASP A 243 8.21 -8.49 -22.87
C ASP A 243 8.37 -9.79 -22.10
N SER A 244 8.18 -10.95 -22.73
CA SER A 244 8.32 -12.28 -22.12
C SER A 244 9.61 -12.48 -21.30
N PRO A 245 10.82 -12.01 -21.72
CA PRO A 245 12.02 -12.14 -20.89
C PRO A 245 11.98 -11.28 -19.62
N ALA A 246 11.40 -10.08 -19.70
CA ALA A 246 11.27 -9.16 -18.57
C ALA A 246 10.16 -9.63 -17.61
N LEU A 247 9.01 -10.04 -18.17
CA LEU A 247 7.90 -10.66 -17.44
C LEU A 247 8.37 -11.87 -16.63
N LYS A 248 9.19 -12.77 -17.21
CA LYS A 248 9.67 -13.96 -16.49
C LYS A 248 10.85 -13.72 -15.55
N LYS A 249 11.44 -12.53 -15.55
CA LYS A 249 12.49 -12.14 -14.59
C LYS A 249 11.96 -11.32 -13.42
N ALA A 250 10.85 -10.63 -13.62
CA ALA A 250 10.13 -9.87 -12.60
C ALA A 250 9.81 -10.75 -11.38
N ASP A 251 9.63 -10.10 -10.23
CA ASP A 251 9.12 -10.76 -9.02
C ASP A 251 7.60 -11.04 -9.14
N ILE A 252 6.93 -10.32 -10.05
CA ILE A 252 5.62 -10.68 -10.59
C ILE A 252 5.46 -10.16 -12.03
N GLY A 253 5.25 -11.07 -12.98
CA GLY A 253 4.87 -10.73 -14.36
C GLY A 253 3.36 -10.62 -14.51
N VAL A 254 2.88 -9.57 -15.19
CA VAL A 254 1.45 -9.32 -15.48
C VAL A 254 1.23 -9.17 -16.98
N ALA A 255 0.40 -10.03 -17.57
CA ALA A 255 0.08 -10.01 -19.00
C ALA A 255 -1.37 -9.58 -19.27
N MET A 256 -1.59 -8.98 -20.44
CA MET A 256 -2.92 -8.62 -20.95
C MET A 256 -3.63 -9.87 -21.48
N GLY A 257 -4.91 -10.06 -21.16
CA GLY A 257 -5.70 -11.24 -21.52
C GLY A 257 -6.24 -11.22 -22.96
N ILE A 258 -6.56 -10.05 -23.50
CA ILE A 258 -7.10 -9.89 -24.85
C ILE A 258 -5.97 -9.48 -25.82
N ALA A 259 -5.30 -8.35 -25.57
CA ALA A 259 -4.21 -7.84 -26.41
C ALA A 259 -2.91 -8.65 -26.32
N GLY A 260 -2.68 -9.35 -25.20
CA GLY A 260 -1.41 -10.04 -24.96
C GLY A 260 -1.17 -11.23 -25.88
N SER A 261 0.06 -11.38 -26.35
CA SER A 261 0.52 -12.57 -27.06
C SER A 261 0.52 -13.82 -26.17
N ASP A 262 0.37 -15.01 -26.75
CA ASP A 262 0.40 -16.26 -25.95
C ASP A 262 1.74 -16.46 -25.23
N VAL A 263 2.84 -15.92 -25.78
CA VAL A 263 4.19 -16.01 -25.17
C VAL A 263 4.35 -15.04 -23.98
N SER A 264 3.67 -13.90 -23.97
CA SER A 264 3.66 -13.01 -22.78
C SER A 264 2.72 -13.57 -21.71
N LYS A 265 1.55 -14.09 -22.10
CA LYS A 265 0.61 -14.80 -21.21
C LYS A 265 1.22 -16.02 -20.53
N GLN A 266 2.06 -16.80 -21.21
CA GLN A 266 2.78 -17.94 -20.62
C GLN A 266 4.03 -17.53 -19.80
N ALA A 267 4.56 -16.32 -20.01
CA ALA A 267 5.70 -15.81 -19.27
C ALA A 267 5.29 -15.08 -17.98
N ALA A 268 4.11 -14.47 -17.95
CA ALA A 268 3.55 -13.81 -16.77
C ALA A 268 3.03 -14.81 -15.73
N ASP A 269 2.92 -14.34 -14.49
CA ASP A 269 2.37 -15.08 -13.35
C ASP A 269 0.91 -14.65 -13.03
N MET A 270 0.48 -13.50 -13.57
CA MET A 270 -0.90 -13.00 -13.54
C MET A 270 -1.37 -12.59 -14.95
N ILE A 271 -2.65 -12.81 -15.27
CA ILE A 271 -3.26 -12.41 -16.55
C ILE A 271 -4.53 -11.58 -16.30
N LEU A 272 -4.60 -10.37 -16.88
CA LEU A 272 -5.75 -9.47 -16.80
C LEU A 272 -6.76 -9.81 -17.90
N LEU A 273 -7.74 -10.67 -17.59
CA LEU A 273 -8.72 -11.19 -18.57
C LEU A 273 -9.60 -10.11 -19.23
N ASP A 274 -9.69 -8.92 -18.64
CA ASP A 274 -10.49 -7.77 -19.08
C ASP A 274 -9.64 -6.63 -19.70
N ASP A 275 -8.31 -6.83 -19.81
CA ASP A 275 -7.32 -5.81 -20.21
C ASP A 275 -7.35 -4.50 -19.38
N ASN A 276 -7.91 -4.54 -18.17
CA ASN A 276 -8.08 -3.36 -17.34
C ASN A 276 -6.89 -3.12 -16.41
N PHE A 277 -6.05 -2.13 -16.72
CA PHE A 277 -4.93 -1.72 -15.87
C PHE A 277 -5.34 -1.32 -14.43
N ALA A 278 -6.58 -0.91 -14.19
CA ALA A 278 -7.04 -0.60 -12.83
C ALA A 278 -7.04 -1.84 -11.91
N SER A 279 -7.18 -3.04 -12.46
CA SER A 279 -7.13 -4.31 -11.72
C SER A 279 -5.78 -4.53 -11.01
N ILE A 280 -4.70 -3.88 -11.47
CA ILE A 280 -3.39 -3.90 -10.79
C ILE A 280 -3.45 -3.11 -9.48
N VAL A 281 -4.18 -2.00 -9.43
CA VAL A 281 -4.36 -1.20 -8.19
C VAL A 281 -5.09 -2.04 -7.15
N THR A 282 -6.18 -2.70 -7.54
CA THR A 282 -6.92 -3.66 -6.71
C THR A 282 -6.01 -4.82 -6.25
N GLY A 283 -5.19 -5.38 -7.15
CA GLY A 283 -4.24 -6.44 -6.82
C GLY A 283 -3.17 -6.04 -5.80
N VAL A 284 -2.72 -4.78 -5.81
CA VAL A 284 -1.80 -4.24 -4.80
C VAL A 284 -2.49 -3.96 -3.46
N GLU A 285 -3.76 -3.58 -3.47
CA GLU A 285 -4.58 -3.41 -2.25
C GLU A 285 -4.84 -4.76 -1.57
N GLU A 286 -5.38 -5.73 -2.32
CA GLU A 286 -5.63 -7.10 -1.84
C GLU A 286 -4.32 -7.82 -1.45
N GLY A 287 -3.23 -7.61 -2.20
CA GLY A 287 -1.90 -8.15 -1.89
C GLY A 287 -1.33 -7.67 -0.55
N ARG A 288 -1.66 -6.44 -0.13
CA ARG A 288 -1.30 -5.92 1.21
C ARG A 288 -2.26 -6.44 2.28
N LEU A 289 -3.56 -6.46 1.97
CA LEU A 289 -4.60 -6.96 2.87
C LEU A 289 -4.38 -8.44 3.23
N ILE A 290 -4.02 -9.29 2.28
CA ILE A 290 -3.72 -10.71 2.53
C ILE A 290 -2.41 -10.88 3.31
N PHE A 291 -1.39 -10.05 3.07
CA PHE A 291 -0.13 -10.09 3.84
C PHE A 291 -0.35 -9.78 5.33
N ASP A 292 -1.09 -8.72 5.64
CA ASP A 292 -1.44 -8.38 7.03
C ASP A 292 -2.40 -9.40 7.66
N ASN A 293 -3.21 -10.11 6.87
CA ASN A 293 -4.05 -11.21 7.38
C ASN A 293 -3.25 -12.51 7.59
N LEU A 294 -2.26 -12.80 6.74
CA LEU A 294 -1.32 -13.91 6.93
C LEU A 294 -0.49 -13.72 8.20
N LYS A 295 0.01 -12.51 8.48
CA LYS A 295 0.65 -12.17 9.77
C LYS A 295 -0.24 -12.52 10.97
N LYS A 296 -1.52 -12.13 10.95
CA LYS A 296 -2.49 -12.43 12.03
C LYS A 296 -2.72 -13.93 12.17
N SER A 297 -2.85 -14.65 11.05
CA SER A 297 -3.00 -16.11 11.03
C SER A 297 -1.77 -16.83 11.59
N ILE A 298 -0.58 -16.46 11.14
CA ILE A 298 0.70 -17.01 11.63
C ILE A 298 0.89 -16.68 13.12
N ALA A 299 0.60 -15.45 13.55
CA ALA A 299 0.68 -15.07 14.96
C ALA A 299 -0.31 -15.86 15.83
N TYR A 300 -1.50 -16.19 15.30
CA TYR A 300 -2.48 -17.06 15.97
C TYR A 300 -1.94 -18.50 16.15
N THR A 301 -1.51 -19.16 15.06
CA THR A 301 -0.96 -20.52 15.12
C THR A 301 0.37 -20.61 15.89
N LEU A 302 1.17 -19.54 15.93
CA LEU A 302 2.34 -19.46 16.81
C LEU A 302 2.00 -19.18 18.27
N THR A 303 0.81 -18.63 18.57
CA THR A 303 0.36 -18.41 19.94
C THR A 303 -0.07 -19.71 20.61
N SER A 304 -0.75 -20.62 19.90
CA SER A 304 -1.13 -21.95 20.44
C SER A 304 0.07 -22.83 20.77
N ASN A 305 1.16 -22.74 20.01
CA ASN A 305 2.41 -23.44 20.31
C ASN A 305 2.94 -23.19 21.76
N ILE A 306 2.58 -22.07 22.40
CA ILE A 306 3.00 -21.77 23.79
C ILE A 306 2.26 -22.61 24.85
N PRO A 307 0.92 -22.67 24.93
CA PRO A 307 0.20 -23.65 25.75
C PRO A 307 0.40 -25.12 25.31
N GLU A 308 1.29 -25.40 24.36
CA GLU A 308 1.59 -26.75 23.90
C GLU A 308 3.06 -27.17 24.09
N ILE A 309 3.98 -26.20 24.17
CA ILE A 309 5.39 -26.46 24.50
C ILE A 309 5.67 -26.10 25.97
N SER A 310 5.09 -25.00 26.48
CA SER A 310 5.27 -24.63 27.89
C SER A 310 4.78 -25.72 28.83
N PRO A 311 3.68 -26.45 28.55
CA PRO A 311 3.32 -27.51 29.44
C PRO A 311 4.24 -28.73 29.16
N PHE A 312 4.74 -28.99 27.95
CA PHE A 312 5.65 -30.12 27.69
C PHE A 312 6.96 -29.98 28.50
N LEU A 313 7.36 -28.73 28.77
CA LEU A 313 8.43 -28.36 29.69
C LEU A 313 8.01 -28.55 31.17
N LEU A 314 6.75 -28.31 31.54
CA LEU A 314 6.17 -28.78 32.80
C LEU A 314 6.01 -30.32 32.85
N PHE A 315 6.18 -31.04 31.74
CA PHE A 315 6.43 -32.48 31.66
C PHE A 315 7.94 -32.85 31.69
N ILE A 316 8.87 -31.91 31.89
CA ILE A 316 10.28 -32.20 32.20
C ILE A 316 10.79 -31.57 33.53
N ILE A 317 10.23 -30.45 34.02
CA ILE A 317 10.70 -29.69 35.20
C ILE A 317 10.01 -29.97 36.58
N ALA A 318 8.67 -30.02 36.70
CA ALA A 318 7.91 -29.86 37.97
C ALA A 318 7.22 -31.06 38.71
N SER A 319 7.18 -32.31 38.19
CA SER A 319 6.63 -33.54 38.84
C SER A 319 5.12 -33.66 39.26
N ILE A 320 4.10 -33.58 38.37
CA ILE A 320 2.63 -33.65 38.68
C ILE A 320 1.78 -34.56 37.67
N PRO A 321 0.44 -34.46 37.38
CA PRO A 321 -0.33 -35.28 36.35
C PRO A 321 -0.48 -34.70 34.90
N LEU A 322 -0.80 -35.46 33.82
CA LEU A 322 -0.82 -34.92 32.40
C LEU A 322 -2.11 -34.17 32.03
N PRO A 323 -2.01 -32.92 31.55
CA PRO A 323 -3.11 -32.16 30.96
C PRO A 323 -3.53 -32.54 29.54
N LEU A 324 -2.72 -33.24 28.73
CA LEU A 324 -3.05 -33.58 27.33
C LEU A 324 -2.18 -34.76 26.82
N GLY A 325 -2.68 -35.75 26.06
CA GLY A 325 -1.93 -36.97 25.62
C GLY A 325 -1.82 -37.15 24.08
N THR A 326 -0.68 -37.61 23.53
CA THR A 326 -0.11 -37.28 22.17
C THR A 326 -1.02 -37.34 20.94
N VAL A 327 -2.16 -38.01 21.04
CA VAL A 327 -3.25 -37.90 20.07
C VAL A 327 -3.77 -36.45 19.97
N THR A 328 -3.64 -35.64 21.03
CA THR A 328 -4.02 -34.20 21.08
C THR A 328 -2.90 -33.23 20.60
N ILE A 329 -1.61 -33.64 20.64
CA ILE A 329 -0.55 -33.42 19.59
C ILE A 329 -1.09 -33.24 18.20
N LEU A 330 -1.42 -34.40 17.66
CA LEU A 330 -2.01 -34.55 16.35
C LEU A 330 -3.48 -34.07 16.35
N CYS A 331 -3.81 -33.20 17.30
CA CYS A 331 -4.83 -32.19 17.17
C CYS A 331 -4.27 -30.78 16.81
N ILE A 332 -3.33 -30.03 17.43
CA ILE A 332 -2.93 -28.66 16.86
C ILE A 332 -2.49 -28.72 15.41
N ASP A 333 -1.86 -29.81 15.07
CA ASP A 333 -1.37 -29.94 13.73
C ASP A 333 -2.46 -30.53 12.81
N LEU A 334 -3.53 -31.19 13.32
CA LEU A 334 -4.49 -32.03 12.54
C LEU A 334 -5.98 -32.28 13.06
N GLY A 335 -6.43 -31.71 14.20
CA GLY A 335 -7.75 -31.72 14.97
C GLY A 335 -8.82 -30.55 14.90
N THR A 336 -8.80 -29.40 15.66
CA THR A 336 -9.73 -28.17 15.52
C THR A 336 -9.41 -26.93 14.60
N ASP A 337 -8.30 -26.18 14.74
CA ASP A 337 -7.81 -24.99 13.95
C ASP A 337 -7.01 -25.21 12.59
N MET A 338 -5.81 -25.86 12.53
CA MET A 338 -5.42 -26.79 11.40
C MET A 338 -5.07 -28.23 11.85
N ASN A 339 -5.06 -28.47 13.15
CA ASN A 339 -6.29 -28.55 13.92
C ASN A 339 -6.03 -27.76 15.30
N GLY A 340 -6.25 -28.30 16.54
CA GLY A 340 -5.90 -27.82 17.94
C GLY A 340 -5.97 -28.92 19.08
N PHE A 341 -5.17 -29.16 20.16
CA PHE A 341 -3.85 -28.72 20.75
C PHE A 341 -3.34 -29.59 22.00
N TRP A 342 -2.09 -29.45 22.53
CA TRP A 342 -1.33 -30.39 23.46
C TRP A 342 -0.60 -29.88 24.79
N PRO A 343 0.43 -30.54 25.43
CA PRO A 343 0.32 -31.14 26.78
C PRO A 343 1.20 -30.61 27.91
N GLY A 344 0.91 -30.91 29.20
CA GLY A 344 2.02 -30.93 30.17
C GLY A 344 1.88 -30.74 31.69
N THR A 345 2.15 -31.82 32.43
CA THR A 345 2.42 -31.82 33.89
C THR A 345 2.69 -33.24 34.46
N LEU A 346 2.40 -34.38 33.76
CA LEU A 346 2.50 -35.82 34.23
C LEU A 346 3.85 -36.29 34.78
N LEU A 347 4.81 -35.42 34.76
CA LEU A 347 6.16 -35.61 35.20
C LEU A 347 6.17 -36.26 36.61
N GLY A 348 7.15 -37.08 36.95
CA GLY A 348 7.31 -37.57 38.33
C GLY A 348 6.25 -38.59 38.77
N ILE A 349 4.99 -38.15 38.95
CA ILE A 349 3.88 -39.03 39.35
C ILE A 349 3.63 -40.13 38.29
N ARG A 350 4.06 -39.95 37.04
CA ARG A 350 4.00 -40.98 35.97
C ARG A 350 4.33 -42.40 36.40
N LEU A 351 5.40 -42.57 37.19
CA LEU A 351 5.84 -43.90 37.63
C LEU A 351 4.81 -44.61 38.52
N ASN A 352 3.99 -43.85 39.27
CA ASN A 352 2.91 -44.37 40.11
C ASN A 352 1.53 -44.28 39.42
N TRP A 353 1.38 -43.40 38.43
CA TRP A 353 0.12 -43.07 37.76
C TRP A 353 -0.12 -43.91 36.48
N ASP A 354 0.94 -44.28 35.76
CA ASP A 354 0.90 -45.25 34.65
C ASP A 354 1.02 -46.70 35.15
N ASP A 355 1.41 -46.94 36.41
CA ASP A 355 1.49 -48.30 36.98
C ASP A 355 0.09 -48.86 37.31
N ARG A 356 -0.20 -50.05 36.75
CA ARG A 356 -1.42 -50.81 36.98
C ARG A 356 -1.43 -51.61 38.29
N ALA A 357 -0.27 -51.88 38.88
CA ALA A 357 -0.19 -52.61 40.14
C ALA A 357 -0.56 -51.71 41.33
N ASN A 358 -0.08 -50.46 41.34
CA ASN A 358 -0.43 -49.46 42.32
C ASN A 358 -1.90 -48.98 42.16
N ASN A 359 -2.74 -49.24 43.16
CA ASN A 359 -4.14 -48.78 43.23
C ASN A 359 -4.39 -47.75 44.37
N GLU A 360 -3.33 -47.22 44.98
CA GLU A 360 -3.39 -46.44 46.23
C GLU A 360 -2.71 -45.06 46.11
N VAL A 361 -2.56 -44.52 44.90
CA VAL A 361 -2.02 -43.17 44.69
C VAL A 361 -2.92 -42.14 45.37
N GLU A 362 -2.34 -41.45 46.34
CA GLU A 362 -2.96 -40.42 47.16
C GLU A 362 -2.95 -39.06 46.44
N ASP A 363 -4.05 -38.31 46.52
CA ASP A 363 -4.16 -36.95 45.99
C ASP A 363 -3.84 -35.86 47.03
N SER A 364 -3.87 -34.59 46.59
CA SER A 364 -3.62 -33.43 47.44
C SER A 364 -4.65 -33.21 48.57
N TYR A 365 -5.68 -34.05 48.68
CA TYR A 365 -6.71 -34.04 49.73
C TYR A 365 -6.69 -35.32 50.59
N GLY A 366 -5.72 -36.22 50.40
CA GLY A 366 -5.58 -37.46 51.15
C GLY A 366 -6.53 -38.58 50.71
N GLN A 367 -7.03 -38.54 49.47
CA GLN A 367 -7.88 -39.59 48.90
C GLN A 367 -7.05 -40.54 48.04
N GLN A 368 -7.20 -41.86 48.25
CA GLN A 368 -6.57 -42.90 47.43
C GLN A 368 -7.40 -43.17 46.17
N TRP A 369 -6.74 -43.21 45.02
CA TRP A 369 -7.37 -43.43 43.71
C TRP A 369 -6.90 -44.73 43.03
N THR A 370 -7.84 -45.53 42.51
CA THR A 370 -7.50 -46.70 41.67
C THR A 370 -7.03 -46.29 40.27
N TYR A 371 -6.34 -47.19 39.57
CA TYR A 371 -5.79 -46.93 38.22
C TYR A 371 -6.86 -46.46 37.21
N GLU A 372 -8.01 -47.14 37.16
CA GLU A 372 -9.14 -46.79 36.28
C GLU A 372 -9.64 -45.36 36.53
N GLN A 373 -9.87 -45.01 37.80
CA GLN A 373 -10.41 -43.70 38.19
C GLN A 373 -9.42 -42.57 37.88
N ARG A 374 -8.12 -42.79 38.07
CA ARG A 374 -7.05 -41.85 37.67
C ARG A 374 -7.06 -41.58 36.17
N LYS A 375 -7.14 -42.62 35.35
CA LYS A 375 -7.11 -42.50 33.89
C LYS A 375 -8.35 -41.77 33.36
N ILE A 376 -9.54 -42.01 33.93
CA ILE A 376 -10.75 -41.24 33.60
C ILE A 376 -10.55 -39.74 33.88
N ILE A 377 -9.91 -39.36 35.01
CA ILE A 377 -9.63 -37.95 35.32
C ILE A 377 -8.60 -37.35 34.37
N GLU A 378 -7.49 -38.04 34.10
CA GLU A 378 -6.47 -37.60 33.13
C GLU A 378 -7.12 -37.25 31.79
N PHE A 379 -7.88 -38.18 31.21
CA PHE A 379 -8.54 -37.97 29.93
C PHE A 379 -9.69 -36.92 29.98
N THR A 380 -10.36 -36.75 31.13
CA THR A 380 -11.34 -35.67 31.32
C THR A 380 -10.65 -34.29 31.32
N CYS A 381 -9.48 -34.17 31.97
CA CYS A 381 -8.68 -32.94 31.92
C CYS A 381 -8.27 -32.62 30.47
N HIS A 382 -7.89 -33.64 29.70
CA HIS A 382 -7.47 -33.49 28.30
C HIS A 382 -8.55 -32.79 27.47
N THR A 383 -9.76 -33.33 27.51
CA THR A 383 -10.91 -32.77 26.79
C THR A 383 -11.32 -31.38 27.31
N SER A 384 -11.10 -31.07 28.59
CA SER A 384 -11.48 -29.77 29.18
C SER A 384 -10.56 -28.61 28.78
N PHE A 385 -9.26 -28.88 28.59
CA PHE A 385 -8.31 -27.90 28.08
C PHE A 385 -8.58 -27.64 26.59
N PHE A 386 -8.80 -28.71 25.82
CA PHE A 386 -9.22 -28.67 24.41
C PHE A 386 -10.47 -27.79 24.18
N ALA A 387 -11.48 -27.86 25.04
CA ALA A 387 -12.68 -27.04 24.93
C ALA A 387 -12.49 -25.52 25.16
N SER A 388 -11.28 -25.03 25.48
CA SER A 388 -11.07 -23.66 25.98
C SER A 388 -10.53 -22.63 24.98
N ILE A 389 -9.60 -23.01 24.10
CA ILE A 389 -8.98 -22.09 23.13
C ILE A 389 -9.95 -21.80 21.97
N VAL A 390 -10.78 -22.80 21.66
CA VAL A 390 -11.96 -22.85 20.76
C VAL A 390 -12.94 -21.65 20.87
N VAL A 391 -12.85 -20.81 21.90
CA VAL A 391 -13.94 -19.92 22.36
C VAL A 391 -13.81 -18.46 21.85
N VAL A 392 -13.10 -18.20 20.75
CA VAL A 392 -12.85 -16.83 20.25
C VAL A 392 -13.18 -16.65 18.74
N GLN A 393 -13.55 -15.41 18.34
CA GLN A 393 -13.49 -14.81 16.98
C GLN A 393 -14.82 -14.60 16.16
N ASN A 394 -14.73 -14.00 14.95
CA ASN A 394 -15.72 -13.10 14.27
C ASN A 394 -16.38 -13.58 12.93
N ARG A 395 -17.72 -13.57 12.85
CA ARG A 395 -18.62 -13.91 11.72
C ARG A 395 -18.30 -15.17 10.90
N ILE A 396 -17.35 -15.16 9.96
CA ILE A 396 -16.86 -16.42 9.36
C ILE A 396 -16.15 -17.24 10.44
N LEU A 397 -15.37 -16.58 11.29
CA LEU A 397 -14.84 -17.15 12.52
C LEU A 397 -15.92 -17.35 13.62
N ILE A 398 -17.12 -16.75 13.57
CA ILE A 398 -18.24 -17.17 14.45
C ILE A 398 -18.83 -18.50 13.95
N PHE A 399 -18.87 -18.73 12.64
CA PHE A 399 -19.21 -20.05 12.10
C PHE A 399 -18.11 -21.07 12.42
N GLY A 400 -16.83 -20.68 12.33
CA GLY A 400 -15.67 -21.43 12.84
C GLY A 400 -15.86 -21.81 14.30
N LEU A 401 -15.85 -20.83 15.21
CA LEU A 401 -16.17 -20.94 16.64
C LEU A 401 -17.34 -21.90 16.93
N PHE A 402 -18.46 -21.78 16.20
CA PHE A 402 -19.62 -22.64 16.40
C PHE A 402 -19.38 -24.08 15.92
N ALA A 403 -18.79 -24.27 14.74
CA ALA A 403 -18.46 -25.58 14.19
C ALA A 403 -17.38 -26.29 15.03
N GLU A 404 -16.43 -25.53 15.55
CA GLU A 404 -15.33 -25.97 16.40
C GLU A 404 -15.83 -26.33 17.82
N THR A 405 -16.67 -25.50 18.43
CA THR A 405 -17.37 -25.82 19.68
C THR A 405 -18.26 -27.05 19.52
N ALA A 406 -18.95 -27.18 18.38
CA ALA A 406 -19.77 -28.35 18.08
C ALA A 406 -18.94 -29.61 17.81
N LEU A 407 -17.77 -29.49 17.17
CA LEU A 407 -16.81 -30.57 16.99
C LEU A 407 -16.21 -31.00 18.34
N ALA A 408 -15.80 -30.05 19.19
CA ALA A 408 -15.30 -30.34 20.52
C ALA A 408 -16.37 -31.04 21.38
N ALA A 409 -17.62 -30.58 21.34
CA ALA A 409 -18.74 -31.26 21.98
C ALA A 409 -18.99 -32.67 21.39
N PHE A 410 -18.93 -32.83 20.07
CA PHE A 410 -19.06 -34.13 19.42
C PHE A 410 -17.97 -35.12 19.85
N LEU A 411 -16.70 -34.71 19.81
CA LEU A 411 -15.57 -35.53 20.23
C LEU A 411 -15.60 -35.85 21.74
N SER A 412 -16.16 -34.96 22.57
CA SER A 412 -16.37 -35.16 24.01
C SER A 412 -17.49 -36.14 24.34
N TYR A 413 -18.61 -36.08 23.61
CA TYR A 413 -19.89 -36.70 24.01
C TYR A 413 -20.38 -37.82 23.08
N CYS A 414 -19.74 -38.05 21.94
CA CYS A 414 -20.08 -39.15 21.03
C CYS A 414 -19.57 -40.51 21.60
N PRO A 415 -20.42 -41.54 21.71
CA PRO A 415 -20.01 -42.83 22.28
C PRO A 415 -18.99 -43.55 21.39
N GLY A 416 -17.91 -44.07 22.00
CA GLY A 416 -16.80 -44.73 21.30
C GLY A 416 -15.57 -43.84 21.11
N MET A 417 -15.69 -42.52 21.31
CA MET A 417 -14.54 -41.59 21.27
C MET A 417 -13.58 -41.78 22.45
N ASP A 418 -14.08 -42.34 23.55
CA ASP A 418 -13.35 -42.82 24.73
C ASP A 418 -12.41 -43.99 24.38
N ILE A 419 -12.79 -44.83 23.41
CA ILE A 419 -11.96 -45.94 22.92
C ILE A 419 -11.06 -45.48 21.78
N ALA A 420 -11.58 -44.67 20.84
CA ALA A 420 -10.89 -44.29 19.61
C ALA A 420 -9.82 -43.20 19.82
N LEU A 421 -10.16 -42.09 20.48
CA LEU A 421 -9.26 -40.95 20.73
C LEU A 421 -8.92 -40.74 22.22
N ARG A 422 -9.53 -41.52 23.12
CA ARG A 422 -9.45 -41.35 24.59
C ARG A 422 -10.00 -40.01 25.08
N MET A 423 -11.08 -39.54 24.46
CA MET A 423 -11.81 -38.35 24.92
C MET A 423 -13.04 -38.75 25.74
N TYR A 424 -13.29 -38.06 26.85
CA TYR A 424 -14.30 -38.45 27.83
C TYR A 424 -15.32 -37.32 28.07
N PRO A 425 -16.59 -37.66 28.42
CA PRO A 425 -17.67 -36.68 28.52
C PRO A 425 -17.46 -35.69 29.68
N LEU A 426 -17.26 -34.42 29.34
CA LEU A 426 -17.07 -33.33 30.29
C LEU A 426 -18.32 -33.04 31.13
N LYS A 427 -18.14 -32.79 32.43
CA LYS A 427 -19.18 -32.12 33.23
C LYS A 427 -19.28 -30.64 32.81
N VAL A 428 -20.49 -30.08 32.82
CA VAL A 428 -20.77 -28.69 32.37
C VAL A 428 -19.86 -27.65 33.03
N SER A 429 -19.45 -27.85 34.29
CA SER A 429 -18.53 -26.95 35.01
C SER A 429 -17.17 -26.77 34.34
N TRP A 430 -16.64 -27.78 33.64
CA TRP A 430 -15.28 -27.75 33.09
C TRP A 430 -15.14 -26.80 31.89
N TRP A 431 -16.21 -26.64 31.10
CA TRP A 431 -16.27 -25.66 30.00
C TRP A 431 -16.03 -24.22 30.47
N PHE A 432 -16.34 -23.90 31.74
CA PHE A 432 -16.20 -22.56 32.30
C PHE A 432 -14.84 -22.32 32.98
N CYS A 433 -14.02 -23.35 33.21
CA CYS A 433 -12.76 -23.23 33.96
C CYS A 433 -11.75 -22.27 33.30
N ALA A 434 -11.75 -22.19 31.97
CA ALA A 434 -10.81 -21.36 31.22
C ALA A 434 -11.39 -20.01 30.75
N LEU A 435 -12.70 -19.80 30.87
CA LEU A 435 -13.36 -18.56 30.47
C LEU A 435 -12.75 -17.30 31.13
N PRO A 436 -12.33 -17.31 32.42
CA PRO A 436 -11.61 -16.18 33.03
C PRO A 436 -10.30 -15.81 32.32
N TYR A 437 -9.58 -16.79 31.78
CA TYR A 437 -8.33 -16.56 31.04
C TYR A 437 -8.58 -16.02 29.64
N SER A 438 -9.61 -16.50 28.95
CA SER A 438 -10.06 -15.93 27.66
C SER A 438 -10.45 -14.44 27.82
N VAL A 439 -11.22 -14.11 28.86
CA VAL A 439 -11.56 -12.72 29.22
C VAL A 439 -10.31 -11.89 29.55
N LEU A 440 -9.33 -12.46 30.27
CA LEU A 440 -8.08 -11.77 30.59
C LEU A 440 -7.23 -11.48 29.33
N ILE A 441 -7.13 -12.42 28.40
CA ILE A 441 -6.43 -12.26 27.11
C ILE A 441 -7.08 -11.15 26.29
N PHE A 442 -8.42 -11.15 26.19
CA PHE A 442 -9.16 -10.09 25.50
C PHE A 442 -8.92 -8.70 26.12
N ILE A 443 -9.00 -8.59 27.45
CA ILE A 443 -8.75 -7.32 28.16
C ILE A 443 -7.30 -6.86 27.96
N TYR A 444 -6.32 -7.77 28.06
CA TYR A 444 -4.91 -7.46 27.81
C TYR A 444 -4.68 -6.92 26.40
N ASP A 445 -5.24 -7.58 25.37
CA ASP A 445 -5.03 -7.16 23.98
C ASP A 445 -5.74 -5.83 23.66
N GLU A 446 -6.96 -5.59 24.14
CA GLU A 446 -7.62 -4.29 23.98
C GLU A 446 -6.86 -3.16 24.69
N ILE A 447 -6.31 -3.41 25.89
CA ILE A 447 -5.45 -2.44 26.58
C ILE A 447 -4.14 -2.20 25.79
N ARG A 448 -3.51 -3.25 25.26
CA ARG A 448 -2.32 -3.16 24.39
C ARG A 448 -2.61 -2.28 23.17
N LYS A 449 -3.69 -2.55 22.45
CA LYS A 449 -4.12 -1.78 21.25
C LYS A 449 -4.48 -0.34 21.61
N LEU A 450 -5.08 -0.09 22.78
CA LEU A 450 -5.36 1.27 23.27
C LEU A 450 -4.08 2.04 23.61
N ILE A 451 -3.04 1.37 24.13
CA ILE A 451 -1.74 1.97 24.44
C ILE A 451 -0.96 2.28 23.15
N ILE A 452 -0.91 1.37 22.18
CA ILE A 452 -0.26 1.60 20.87
C ILE A 452 -0.86 2.84 20.18
N ARG A 453 -2.19 3.00 20.19
CA ARG A 453 -2.89 4.19 19.65
C ARG A 453 -2.57 5.52 20.38
N ARG A 454 -1.78 5.49 21.46
CA ARG A 454 -1.50 6.65 22.33
C ARG A 454 -0.02 6.85 22.67
N CYS A 455 0.84 5.84 22.50
CA CYS A 455 2.19 5.83 23.07
C CYS A 455 3.14 4.87 22.34
N TRP A 456 4.44 5.01 22.63
CA TRP A 456 5.61 4.43 21.94
C TRP A 456 5.73 2.89 21.90
N VAL A 457 4.78 2.15 22.47
CA VAL A 457 4.78 0.67 22.59
C VAL A 457 4.55 -0.04 21.22
N GLU A 458 4.31 0.74 20.17
CA GLU A 458 4.26 0.31 18.77
C GLU A 458 5.52 -0.49 18.37
N GLN A 459 6.73 0.01 18.65
CA GLN A 459 7.98 -0.58 18.14
C GLN A 459 8.30 -1.98 18.71
N GLU A 460 7.77 -2.32 19.87
CA GLU A 460 8.02 -3.59 20.58
C GLU A 460 6.90 -4.62 20.40
N THR A 461 5.68 -4.18 20.03
CA THR A 461 4.49 -5.05 20.09
C THR A 461 3.55 -4.97 18.88
N TYR A 462 3.78 -4.06 17.93
CA TYR A 462 3.01 -4.02 16.69
C TYR A 462 3.61 -4.97 15.64
N TYR A 463 2.79 -5.83 15.03
CA TYR A 463 3.22 -6.85 14.05
C TYR A 463 2.24 -6.94 12.88
#